data_AF-A0A1Y2JZD3-F1
#
_entry.id   AF-A0A1Y2JZD3-F1
#
_cell.length_a   1.000
_cell.length_b   1.000
_cell.length_c   1.000
_cell.angle_alpha   90.00
_cell.angle_beta   90.00
_cell.angle_gamma   90.00
#
_symmetry.space_group_name_H-M   'P 1'
#
loop_
_entity.id
_entity.type
_entity.pdbx_description
1 polymer ?
#
loop_
_entity_poly.entity_id
_entity_poly.type
_entity_poly.pdbx_seq_one_letter_code
_entity_poly.pdbx_strand_id
1 'polypeptide(L)'
;MTIGFTRLQEYLDAIARKANLDPANSRHGVFWHTTYLAFITGNVPNKHCNGDVVPIIDPTNAVNSAFNQILRGSWCAMPQMPKTGPFLTDDGYFVVLPDGSRVDGPAILADIQGWLAAGAPENGDDKAPPPAPQG
;
A
#
# COMPACT_ATOMS: atom_id res chain seq x y z
N MET A 1 6.33 1.66 16.59
CA MET A 1 6.98 0.83 15.57
C MET A 1 6.30 1.15 14.26
N THR A 2 7.07 1.47 13.23
CA THR A 2 6.56 1.81 11.90
C THR A 2 6.93 0.67 10.96
N ILE A 3 5.98 0.24 10.12
CA ILE A 3 6.25 -0.78 9.11
C ILE A 3 7.29 -0.28 8.08
N GLY A 4 7.99 -1.19 7.41
CA GLY A 4 8.84 -0.84 6.25
C GLY A 4 8.14 -1.02 4.91
N PHE A 5 8.81 -0.65 3.82
CA PHE A 5 8.30 -0.86 2.46
C PHE A 5 8.07 -2.34 2.15
N THR A 6 8.88 -3.26 2.69
CA THR A 6 8.64 -4.70 2.56
C THR A 6 7.29 -5.12 3.15
N ARG A 7 6.99 -4.67 4.37
CA ARG A 7 5.72 -5.00 5.03
C ARG A 7 4.54 -4.32 4.34
N LEU A 8 4.73 -3.11 3.81
CA LEU A 8 3.76 -2.47 2.92
C LEU A 8 3.46 -3.35 1.70
N GLN A 9 4.49 -3.87 1.01
CA GLN A 9 4.29 -4.76 -0.13
C GLN A 9 3.54 -6.04 0.25
N GLU A 10 3.82 -6.64 1.41
CA GLU A 10 3.07 -7.80 1.92
C GLU A 10 1.57 -7.50 2.09
N TYR A 11 1.22 -6.33 2.63
CA TYR A 11 -0.18 -5.90 2.74
C TYR A 11 -0.82 -5.76 1.37
N LEU A 12 -0.16 -5.05 0.46
CA LEU A 12 -0.71 -4.73 -0.85
C LEU A 12 -0.88 -5.97 -1.73
N ASP A 13 0.04 -6.93 -1.62
CA ASP A 13 -0.07 -8.24 -2.23
C ASP A 13 -1.24 -9.06 -1.66
N ALA A 14 -1.41 -9.06 -0.34
CA ALA A 14 -2.50 -9.79 0.31
C ALA A 14 -3.87 -9.19 -0.04
N ILE A 15 -3.96 -7.85 -0.16
CA ILE A 15 -5.15 -7.14 -0.64
C ILE A 15 -5.49 -7.55 -2.07
N ALA A 16 -4.51 -7.53 -2.98
CA ALA A 16 -4.70 -7.92 -4.37
C ALA A 16 -5.15 -9.38 -4.50
N ARG A 17 -4.50 -10.31 -3.80
CA ARG A 17 -4.89 -11.74 -3.77
C ARG A 17 -6.30 -11.93 -3.26
N LYS A 18 -6.71 -11.22 -2.20
CA LYS A 18 -8.07 -11.31 -1.66
C LYS A 18 -9.13 -10.82 -2.65
N ALA A 19 -8.77 -9.85 -3.50
CA ALA A 19 -9.59 -9.38 -4.61
C ALA A 19 -9.51 -10.25 -5.88
N ASN A 20 -8.85 -11.41 -5.80
CA ASN A 20 -8.60 -12.29 -6.93
C ASN A 20 -7.91 -11.57 -8.11
N LEU A 21 -7.05 -10.60 -7.78
CA LEU A 21 -6.20 -9.90 -8.74
C LEU A 21 -4.80 -10.50 -8.68
N ASP A 22 -4.19 -10.68 -9.85
CA ASP A 22 -2.79 -11.07 -9.96
C ASP A 22 -1.89 -9.83 -9.81
N PRO A 23 -1.13 -9.68 -8.70
CA PRO A 23 -0.24 -8.55 -8.50
C PRO A 23 0.86 -8.46 -9.56
N ALA A 24 1.32 -9.60 -10.08
CA ALA A 24 2.45 -9.67 -11.01
C ALA A 24 2.04 -9.32 -12.46
N ASN A 25 0.77 -9.51 -12.83
CA ASN A 25 0.28 -9.28 -14.19
C ASN A 25 -0.76 -8.16 -14.31
N SER A 26 -1.05 -7.45 -13.22
CA SER A 26 -2.06 -6.41 -13.23
C SER A 26 -1.53 -5.11 -13.86
N ARG A 27 -1.87 -4.91 -15.14
CA ARG A 27 -1.49 -3.70 -15.92
C ARG A 27 -1.95 -2.38 -15.28
N HIS A 28 -3.03 -2.41 -14.48
CA HIS A 28 -3.65 -1.20 -13.93
C HIS A 28 -4.32 -1.36 -12.56
N GLY A 29 -4.49 -2.57 -12.04
CA GLY A 29 -5.21 -2.84 -10.78
C GLY A 29 -4.32 -2.98 -9.55
N VAL A 30 -3.00 -2.97 -9.73
CA VAL A 30 -1.97 -3.17 -8.68
C VAL A 30 -0.75 -2.34 -9.07
N PHE A 31 -0.90 -1.01 -9.15
CA PHE A 31 0.21 -0.12 -9.55
C PHE A 31 1.33 -0.04 -8.51
N TRP A 32 1.19 -0.74 -7.38
CA TRP A 32 2.11 -0.71 -6.25
C TRP A 32 3.24 -1.73 -6.30
N HIS A 33 3.25 -2.66 -7.27
CA HIS A 33 4.32 -3.65 -7.40
C HIS A 33 5.50 -3.10 -8.22
N THR A 34 6.32 -2.28 -7.56
CA THR A 34 7.48 -1.59 -8.14
C THR A 34 8.59 -1.43 -7.09
N THR A 35 9.75 -0.85 -7.45
CA THR A 35 10.82 -0.57 -6.48
C THR A 35 10.40 0.53 -5.50
N TYR A 36 11.02 0.57 -4.31
CA TYR A 36 10.75 1.63 -3.33
C TYR A 36 10.86 3.02 -3.96
N LEU A 37 11.99 3.30 -4.62
CA LEU A 37 12.23 4.59 -5.28
C LEU A 37 11.14 4.92 -6.30
N ALA A 38 10.77 3.97 -7.17
CA ALA A 38 9.71 4.18 -8.15
C ALA A 38 8.33 4.36 -7.50
N PHE A 39 8.08 3.77 -6.33
CA PHE A 39 6.84 3.94 -5.59
C PHE A 39 6.76 5.34 -4.96
N ILE A 40 7.84 5.79 -4.31
CA ILE A 40 7.85 7.07 -3.59
C ILE A 40 8.00 8.29 -4.51
N THR A 41 8.61 8.15 -5.70
CA THR A 41 8.78 9.27 -6.65
C THR A 41 7.92 9.14 -7.91
N GLY A 42 7.19 8.03 -8.06
CA GLY A 42 6.42 7.75 -9.27
C GLY A 42 5.08 8.46 -9.32
N ASN A 43 4.48 8.47 -10.50
CA ASN A 43 3.14 8.97 -10.75
C ASN A 43 2.17 7.82 -11.00
N VAL A 44 0.91 8.01 -10.64
CA VAL A 44 -0.16 7.08 -10.98
C VAL A 44 -0.35 7.08 -12.51
N PRO A 45 -0.17 5.96 -13.21
CA PRO A 45 -0.14 5.94 -14.67
C PRO A 45 -1.43 6.47 -15.30
N ASN A 46 -1.30 7.42 -16.24
CA ASN A 46 -2.40 8.03 -16.99
C ASN A 46 -3.49 8.67 -16.11
N LYS A 47 -3.15 9.09 -14.89
CA LYS A 47 -4.09 9.78 -13.98
C LYS A 47 -3.67 11.22 -13.75
N HIS A 48 -4.68 12.08 -13.80
CA HIS A 48 -4.55 13.50 -13.54
C HIS A 48 -5.62 13.92 -12.53
N CYS A 49 -5.28 14.89 -11.69
CA CYS A 49 -6.20 15.53 -10.77
C CYS A 49 -6.18 17.03 -11.00
N ASN A 50 -7.32 17.62 -11.35
CA ASN A 50 -7.43 19.03 -11.74
C ASN A 50 -6.46 19.45 -12.87
N GLY A 51 -6.09 18.52 -13.76
CA GLY A 51 -5.15 18.75 -14.86
C GLY A 51 -3.69 18.40 -14.54
N ASP A 52 -3.34 18.23 -13.26
CA ASP A 52 -1.98 17.89 -12.84
C ASP A 52 -1.76 16.39 -12.76
N VAL A 53 -0.54 15.92 -13.04
CA VAL A 53 -0.16 14.52 -12.85
C VAL A 53 -0.29 14.14 -11.37
N VAL A 54 -0.81 12.95 -11.11
CA VAL A 54 -1.02 12.48 -9.74
C VAL A 54 0.20 11.70 -9.26
N PRO A 55 0.95 12.18 -8.25
CA PRO A 55 2.01 11.37 -7.65
C PRO A 55 1.41 10.19 -6.89
N ILE A 56 2.11 9.06 -6.85
CA ILE A 56 1.72 7.91 -6.04
C ILE A 56 1.75 8.32 -4.57
N ILE A 57 2.87 8.90 -4.14
CA ILE A 57 3.08 9.52 -2.83
C ILE A 57 3.22 11.04 -3.01
N ASP A 58 2.36 11.82 -2.35
CA ASP A 58 2.46 13.28 -2.31
C ASP A 58 3.72 13.67 -1.53
N PRO A 59 4.70 14.36 -2.18
CA PRO A 59 5.97 14.70 -1.55
C PRO A 59 5.84 15.80 -0.50
N THR A 60 4.71 16.52 -0.46
CA THR A 60 4.43 17.58 0.50
C THR A 60 3.60 17.10 1.68
N ASN A 61 2.72 16.12 1.45
CA ASN A 61 1.86 15.53 2.47
C ASN A 61 1.57 14.06 2.16
N ALA A 62 2.49 13.18 2.54
CA ALA A 62 2.40 11.75 2.25
C ALA A 62 1.10 11.11 2.74
N VAL A 63 0.52 11.57 3.86
CA VAL A 63 -0.77 11.04 4.34
C VAL A 63 -1.93 11.37 3.39
N ASN A 64 -1.85 12.46 2.62
CA ASN A 64 -2.85 12.85 1.64
C ASN A 64 -2.62 12.26 0.23
N SER A 65 -1.62 11.38 0.08
CA SER A 65 -1.27 10.74 -1.19
C SER A 65 -2.45 10.04 -1.85
N ALA A 66 -2.47 10.04 -3.19
CA ALA A 66 -3.45 9.29 -3.97
C ALA A 66 -3.52 7.82 -3.53
N PHE A 67 -2.36 7.21 -3.25
CA PHE A 67 -2.25 5.88 -2.67
C PHE A 67 -3.14 5.65 -1.44
N ASN A 68 -3.07 6.52 -0.43
CA ASN A 68 -3.88 6.38 0.79
C ASN A 68 -5.36 6.67 0.52
N GLN A 69 -5.63 7.67 -0.32
CA GLN A 69 -7.00 8.09 -0.62
C GLN A 69 -7.79 6.97 -1.30
N ILE A 70 -7.22 6.34 -2.33
CA ILE A 70 -7.93 5.32 -3.11
C ILE A 70 -8.09 3.99 -2.37
N LEU A 71 -7.34 3.72 -1.30
CA LEU A 71 -7.55 2.52 -0.46
C LEU A 71 -8.82 2.66 0.40
N ARG A 72 -9.25 3.89 0.67
CA ARG A 72 -10.35 4.23 1.58
C ARG A 72 -11.64 4.64 0.86
N GLY A 73 -11.58 4.85 -0.45
CA GLY A 73 -12.72 5.25 -1.27
C GLY A 73 -12.30 5.73 -2.65
N SER A 74 -13.24 6.26 -3.42
CA SER A 74 -12.92 6.91 -4.70
C SER A 74 -12.32 8.29 -4.45
N TRP A 75 -11.32 8.68 -5.24
CA TRP A 75 -10.66 9.98 -5.13
C TRP A 75 -10.21 10.49 -6.50
N CYS A 76 -10.47 11.76 -6.79
CA CYS A 76 -10.09 12.43 -8.05
C CYS A 76 -10.36 11.60 -9.33
N ALA A 77 -11.60 11.13 -9.50
CA ALA A 77 -12.05 10.26 -10.60
C ALA A 77 -11.32 8.90 -10.71
N MET A 78 -10.53 8.52 -9.70
CA MET A 78 -10.01 7.17 -9.54
C MET A 78 -10.95 6.38 -8.62
N PRO A 79 -11.33 5.15 -9.01
CA PRO A 79 -12.15 4.29 -8.15
C PRO A 79 -11.32 3.82 -6.95
N GLN A 80 -12.03 3.36 -5.92
CA GLN A 80 -11.41 2.67 -4.80
C GLN A 80 -10.64 1.43 -5.28
N MET A 81 -9.49 1.19 -4.65
CA MET A 81 -8.67 0.01 -4.87
C MET A 81 -8.88 -1.02 -3.75
N PRO A 82 -8.82 -2.33 -4.06
CA PRO A 82 -8.59 -2.93 -5.38
C PRO A 82 -9.80 -2.80 -6.32
N LYS A 83 -9.58 -2.84 -7.64
CA LYS A 83 -10.59 -2.55 -8.69
C LYS A 83 -11.98 -3.17 -8.47
N THR A 84 -12.06 -4.40 -7.96
CA THR A 84 -13.30 -5.18 -7.87
C THR A 84 -13.68 -5.57 -6.44
N GLY A 85 -13.00 -5.01 -5.43
CA GLY A 85 -13.16 -5.44 -4.04
C GLY A 85 -12.77 -6.92 -3.81
N PRO A 86 -12.94 -7.44 -2.58
CA PRO A 86 -13.40 -6.72 -1.40
C PRO A 86 -12.42 -5.61 -0.99
N PHE A 87 -12.95 -4.56 -0.36
CA PHE A 87 -12.20 -3.36 0.01
C PHE A 87 -11.76 -3.39 1.48
N LEU A 88 -10.67 -2.70 1.81
CA LEU A 88 -10.18 -2.56 3.21
C LEU A 88 -11.25 -1.98 4.15
N THR A 89 -12.20 -1.22 3.60
CA THR A 89 -13.30 -0.57 4.32
C THR A 89 -14.54 -1.44 4.48
N ASP A 90 -14.57 -2.64 3.89
CA ASP A 90 -15.71 -3.54 4.02
C ASP A 90 -15.77 -4.15 5.42
N ASP A 91 -16.98 -4.32 5.96
CA ASP A 91 -17.18 -4.92 7.27
C ASP A 91 -16.63 -6.35 7.32
N GLY A 92 -15.83 -6.63 8.36
CA GLY A 92 -15.20 -7.93 8.54
C GLY A 92 -14.05 -8.22 7.57
N TYR A 93 -13.55 -7.22 6.83
CA TYR A 93 -12.37 -7.39 5.99
C TYR A 93 -11.14 -7.80 6.81
N PHE A 94 -10.44 -8.82 6.31
CA PHE A 94 -9.12 -9.23 6.81
C PHE A 94 -8.31 -9.89 5.71
N VAL A 95 -6.99 -9.87 5.83
CA VAL A 95 -6.08 -10.69 5.01
C VAL A 95 -5.28 -11.62 5.90
N VAL A 96 -4.66 -12.63 5.28
CA VAL A 96 -3.63 -13.46 5.91
C VAL A 96 -2.31 -13.14 5.19
N LEU A 97 -1.29 -12.81 5.97
CA LEU A 97 0.04 -12.46 5.48
C LEU A 97 0.94 -13.70 5.34
N PRO A 98 2.10 -13.59 4.67
CA PRO A 98 3.00 -14.73 4.47
C PRO A 98 3.50 -15.37 5.78
N ASP A 99 3.60 -14.60 6.86
CA ASP A 99 3.96 -15.07 8.20
C ASP A 99 2.81 -15.82 8.93
N GLY A 100 1.65 -15.95 8.29
CA GLY A 100 0.45 -16.57 8.85
C GLY A 100 -0.38 -15.63 9.74
N SER A 101 0.07 -14.40 9.97
CA SER A 101 -0.69 -13.42 10.75
C SER A 101 -1.97 -13.03 10.01
N ARG A 102 -3.06 -12.89 10.78
CA ARG A 102 -4.34 -12.37 10.31
C ARG A 102 -4.41 -10.90 10.71
N VAL A 103 -4.59 -10.02 9.73
CA VAL A 103 -4.67 -8.57 9.95
C VAL A 103 -5.95 -8.04 9.34
N ASP A 104 -6.70 -7.25 10.11
CA ASP A 104 -7.96 -6.65 9.66
C ASP A 104 -7.75 -5.36 8.86
N GLY A 105 -8.79 -4.95 8.12
CA GLY A 105 -8.75 -3.74 7.29
C GLY A 105 -8.35 -2.47 8.05
N PRO A 106 -8.97 -2.18 9.22
CA PRO A 106 -8.60 -1.03 10.05
C PRO A 106 -7.14 -1.02 10.49
N ALA A 107 -6.58 -2.15 10.91
CA ALA A 107 -5.17 -2.25 11.30
C ALA A 107 -4.22 -2.00 10.11
N ILE A 108 -4.53 -2.55 8.93
CA ILE A 108 -3.76 -2.29 7.70
C ILE A 108 -3.76 -0.79 7.37
N LEU A 109 -4.93 -0.15 7.41
CA LEU A 109 -5.06 1.29 7.15
C LEU A 109 -4.28 2.12 8.18
N ALA A 110 -4.31 1.74 9.46
CA ALA A 110 -3.55 2.41 10.51
C ALA A 110 -2.04 2.28 10.31
N ASP A 111 -1.54 1.09 9.96
CA ASP A 111 -0.12 0.86 9.68
C ASP A 111 0.35 1.67 8.46
N ILE A 112 -0.45 1.70 7.38
CA ILE A 112 -0.16 2.50 6.18
C ILE A 112 -0.14 3.99 6.52
N GLN A 113 -1.10 4.49 7.29
CA GLN A 113 -1.13 5.89 7.71
C GLN A 113 0.06 6.23 8.61
N GLY A 114 0.45 5.34 9.52
CA GLY A 114 1.65 5.49 10.35
C GLY A 114 2.92 5.53 9.51
N TRP A 115 3.05 4.65 8.52
CA TRP A 115 4.16 4.63 7.57
C TRP A 115 4.26 5.93 6.77
N LEU A 116 3.15 6.43 6.24
CA LEU A 116 3.10 7.70 5.52
C LEU A 116 3.43 8.89 6.43
N ALA A 117 2.91 8.91 7.66
CA ALA A 117 3.18 9.96 8.63
C ALA A 117 4.65 9.98 9.07
N ALA A 118 5.34 8.84 9.04
CA ALA A 118 6.77 8.72 9.30
C ALA A 118 7.66 9.10 8.10
N GLY A 119 7.07 9.62 7.01
CA GLY A 119 7.82 9.98 5.80
C GLY A 119 8.03 8.83 4.83
N ALA A 120 7.19 7.79 4.89
CA ALA A 120 7.20 6.64 4.00
C ALA A 120 8.57 5.92 3.94
N PRO A 121 9.19 5.54 5.08
CA PRO A 121 10.54 5.00 5.10
C PRO A 121 10.66 3.67 4.35
N GLU A 122 11.80 3.44 3.68
CA GLU A 122 12.10 2.16 3.03
C GLU A 122 12.21 1.02 4.04
N ASN A 123 12.92 1.28 5.14
CA ASN A 123 13.15 0.33 6.22
C ASN A 123 12.26 0.68 7.41
N GLY A 124 11.56 -0.32 7.96
CA GLY A 124 10.75 -0.16 9.17
C GLY A 124 11.54 -0.48 10.44
N ASP A 125 10.91 -0.18 11.57
CA ASP A 125 11.40 -0.59 12.90
C ASP A 125 10.82 -1.95 13.32
N ASP A 126 10.12 -2.63 12.41
CA ASP A 126 9.36 -3.87 12.59
C ASP A 126 10.19 -5.15 12.38
N LYS A 127 11.49 -5.04 12.08
CA LYS A 127 12.43 -6.16 12.11
C LYS A 127 13.49 -5.96 13.18
N ALA A 128 13.45 -6.81 14.21
CA ALA A 128 14.69 -7.21 14.86
C ALA A 128 15.66 -7.73 13.77
N PRO A 129 16.96 -7.37 13.81
CA PRO A 129 17.93 -7.94 12.88
C PRO A 129 17.90 -9.48 12.99
N PRO A 130 18.10 -10.22 11.88
CA PRO A 130 18.27 -11.66 11.97
C PRO A 130 19.39 -11.96 12.98
N PRO A 131 19.26 -12.98 13.85
CA PRO A 131 20.35 -13.36 14.74
C PRO A 131 21.60 -13.62 13.89
N ALA A 132 22.73 -13.06 14.30
CA ALA A 132 24.00 -13.26 13.62
C ALA A 132 24.23 -14.77 13.42
N PRO A 133 24.72 -15.20 12.23
CA PRO A 133 25.03 -16.60 12.02
C PRO A 133 26.04 -17.04 13.08
N GLN A 134 25.67 -18.05 13.86
CA GLN A 134 26.62 -18.76 14.72
C GLN A 134 27.46 -19.64 13.81
N GLY A 135 28.63 -19.14 13.42
CA GLY A 135 29.63 -19.84 12.62
C GLY A 135 31.01 -19.25 12.89
#